data_AF-A0A963W6X7-F1
#
_entry.id   AF-A0A963W6X7-F1
#
_cell.length_a   1.000
_cell.length_b   1.000
_cell.length_c   1.000
_cell.angle_alpha   90.00
_cell.angle_beta   90.00
_cell.angle_gamma   90.00
#
_symmetry.space_group_name_H-M   'P 1'
#
loop_
_entity.id
_entity.type
_entity.pdbx_description
1 polymer ?
#
loop_
_entity_poly.entity_id
_entity_poly.type
_entity_poly.pdbx_seq_one_letter_code
_entity_poly.pdbx_strand_id
1 'polypeptide(L)'
;MDEQDTSKFKIIRAKDGKGLMDAKCMTVAPWGDVARAGMDRTLAAGSSGGEEVTVLVDIPGFSIANVWFKHGYPLPLHSHSADCLYYIVAGSLKLGTEELGPRDSFFVPADVPYTYKPGPDGVELLEIRTKNTFDFVNYSNGATFWDKAVESVEQNREAWKTAERPKIDA
;
A
#
# COMPACT_ATOMS: atom_id res chain seq x y z
N MET A 1 12.78 11.21 18.30
CA MET A 1 11.35 11.04 17.99
C MET A 1 10.64 11.39 19.28
N ASP A 2 9.91 12.52 19.32
CA ASP A 2 9.24 12.94 20.55
C ASP A 2 8.27 11.84 21.00
N GLU A 3 8.41 11.44 22.26
CA GLU A 3 7.57 10.42 22.88
C GLU A 3 6.14 10.96 22.92
N GLN A 4 5.28 10.49 22.01
CA GLN A 4 3.92 11.03 21.88
C GLN A 4 3.10 10.66 23.13
N ASP A 5 2.74 11.65 23.96
CA ASP A 5 1.94 11.51 25.19
C ASP A 5 0.59 10.81 24.93
N THR A 6 0.42 9.56 25.36
CA THR A 6 -0.85 8.80 25.24
C THR A 6 -1.76 8.94 26.45
N SER A 7 -1.43 9.78 27.44
CA SER A 7 -2.18 9.91 28.70
C SER A 7 -3.49 10.69 28.57
N LYS A 8 -3.80 11.24 27.39
CA LYS A 8 -4.96 12.12 27.15
C LYS A 8 -5.82 11.62 26.00
N PHE A 9 -7.11 11.92 26.07
CA PHE A 9 -8.04 11.74 24.95
C PHE A 9 -7.57 12.53 23.73
N LYS A 10 -7.60 11.91 22.55
CA LYS A 10 -7.16 12.52 21.28
C LYS A 10 -8.19 12.30 20.19
N ILE A 11 -8.37 13.33 19.36
CA ILE A 11 -9.09 13.22 18.09
C ILE A 11 -8.05 13.24 16.99
N ILE A 12 -8.01 12.20 16.17
CA ILE A 12 -7.14 12.09 15.01
C ILE A 12 -7.97 12.43 13.77
N ARG A 13 -7.49 13.33 12.92
CA ARG A 13 -8.20 13.78 11.72
C ARG A 13 -7.45 13.30 10.48
N ALA A 14 -8.16 12.68 9.54
CA ALA A 14 -7.57 12.20 8.30
C ALA A 14 -6.88 13.30 7.47
N LYS A 15 -7.42 14.52 7.48
CA LYS A 15 -6.83 15.68 6.80
C LYS A 15 -5.44 16.09 7.31
N ASP A 16 -5.08 15.65 8.52
CA ASP A 16 -3.77 15.93 9.14
C ASP A 16 -2.80 14.75 8.95
N GLY A 17 -3.24 13.69 8.26
CA GLY A 17 -2.44 12.51 7.94
C GLY A 17 -1.29 12.84 7.00
N LYS A 18 -0.20 12.07 7.13
CA LYS A 18 1.03 12.27 6.34
C LYS A 18 1.15 11.20 5.27
N GLY A 19 1.80 11.55 4.15
CA GLY A 19 2.26 10.55 3.20
C GLY A 19 3.22 9.56 3.85
N LEU A 20 3.30 8.33 3.34
CA LEU A 20 4.11 7.25 3.91
C LEU A 20 5.58 7.65 4.13
N MET A 21 6.18 8.34 3.17
CA MET A 21 7.58 8.80 3.25
C MET A 21 7.77 9.91 4.29
N ASP A 22 6.80 10.81 4.44
CA ASP A 22 6.86 11.91 5.41
C ASP A 22 6.61 11.45 6.85
N ALA A 23 5.84 10.36 7.00
CA ALA A 23 5.60 9.73 8.29
C ALA A 23 6.86 9.07 8.88
N LYS A 24 7.83 8.68 8.03
CA LYS A 24 9.09 8.04 8.44
C LYS A 24 8.89 6.77 9.28
N CYS A 25 7.76 6.09 9.08
CA CYS A 25 7.42 4.84 9.75
C CYS A 25 7.90 3.60 8.99
N MET A 26 8.35 3.75 7.74
CA MET A 26 8.80 2.66 6.91
C MET A 26 10.29 2.79 6.54
N THR A 27 11.05 1.72 6.70
CA THR A 27 12.41 1.58 6.14
C THR A 27 12.39 0.64 4.95
N VAL A 28 13.17 0.94 3.90
CA VAL A 28 13.24 0.06 2.72
C VAL A 28 14.50 -0.79 2.81
N ALA A 29 14.34 -2.12 2.84
CA ALA A 29 15.48 -3.04 2.80
C ALA A 29 16.24 -2.88 1.46
N PRO A 30 17.54 -3.24 1.37
CA PRO A 30 18.28 -3.13 0.12
C PRO A 30 17.64 -3.91 -1.04
N TRP A 31 17.63 -3.31 -2.23
CA TRP A 31 17.13 -3.94 -3.46
C TRP A 31 18.31 -4.44 -4.28
N GLY A 32 18.17 -5.61 -4.90
CA GLY A 32 19.13 -6.06 -5.92
C GLY A 32 19.07 -5.20 -7.19
N ASP A 33 20.13 -5.23 -8.00
CA ASP A 33 20.29 -4.35 -9.18
C ASP A 33 19.11 -4.41 -10.15
N VAL A 34 18.59 -5.62 -10.42
CA VAL A 34 17.44 -5.82 -11.32
C VAL A 34 16.19 -5.15 -10.76
N ALA A 35 15.92 -5.33 -9.45
CA ALA A 35 14.75 -4.74 -8.82
C ALA A 35 14.87 -3.22 -8.75
N ARG A 36 16.08 -2.70 -8.48
CA ARG A 36 16.34 -1.26 -8.46
C ARG A 36 16.08 -0.63 -9.83
N ALA A 37 16.71 -1.17 -10.88
CA ALA A 37 16.51 -0.67 -12.24
C ALA A 37 15.04 -0.82 -12.70
N GLY A 38 14.37 -1.90 -12.27
CA GLY A 38 12.94 -2.10 -12.50
C GLY A 38 12.06 -1.03 -11.85
N MET A 39 12.33 -0.71 -10.58
CA MET A 39 11.62 0.35 -9.86
C MET A 39 11.82 1.71 -10.52
N ASP A 40 13.06 2.05 -10.88
CA ASP A 40 13.39 3.34 -11.49
C ASP A 40 12.62 3.54 -12.80
N ARG A 41 12.54 2.50 -13.64
CA ARG A 41 11.72 2.52 -14.86
C ARG A 41 10.23 2.66 -14.57
N THR A 42 9.73 1.95 -13.56
CA THR A 42 8.31 1.96 -13.17
C THR A 42 7.90 3.35 -12.63
N LEU A 43 8.75 3.97 -11.82
CA LEU A 43 8.59 5.34 -11.35
C LEU A 43 8.63 6.34 -12.50
N ALA A 44 9.61 6.22 -13.40
CA ALA A 44 9.73 7.09 -14.58
C ALA A 44 8.52 6.98 -15.51
N ALA A 45 7.88 5.81 -15.59
CA ALA A 45 6.64 5.61 -16.35
C ALA A 45 5.43 6.32 -15.72
N GLY A 46 5.48 6.67 -14.43
CA GLY A 46 4.44 7.42 -13.72
C GLY A 46 3.69 6.64 -12.64
N SER A 47 4.27 5.59 -12.05
CA SER A 47 3.58 4.73 -11.08
C SER A 47 3.09 5.46 -9.84
N SER A 48 3.71 6.57 -9.44
CA SER A 48 3.26 7.39 -8.30
C SER A 48 1.83 7.90 -8.42
N GLY A 49 1.27 7.97 -9.63
CA GLY A 49 -0.13 8.36 -9.84
C GLY A 49 -1.14 7.24 -9.56
N GLY A 50 -0.70 6.00 -9.42
CA GLY A 50 -1.54 4.82 -9.27
C GLY A 50 -1.83 4.40 -7.83
N GLU A 51 -1.23 5.08 -6.85
CA GLU A 51 -1.48 4.85 -5.42
C GLU A 51 -1.64 6.16 -4.66
N GLU A 52 -2.37 6.10 -3.56
CA GLU A 52 -2.37 7.12 -2.50
C GLU A 52 -2.25 6.43 -1.16
N VAL A 53 -1.26 6.82 -0.36
CA VAL A 53 -1.04 6.28 1.00
C VAL A 53 -1.00 7.41 2.00
N THR A 54 -1.89 7.36 2.99
CA THR A 54 -1.95 8.31 4.10
C THR A 54 -1.86 7.57 5.42
N VAL A 55 -0.83 7.86 6.22
CA VAL A 55 -0.72 7.40 7.60
C VAL A 55 -1.70 8.21 8.45
N LEU A 56 -2.75 7.56 8.91
CA LEU A 56 -3.84 8.17 9.68
C LEU A 56 -3.53 8.16 11.16
N VAL A 57 -3.08 7.02 11.69
CA VAL A 57 -2.80 6.83 13.12
C VAL A 57 -1.37 6.35 13.26
N ASP A 58 -0.60 7.07 14.08
CA ASP A 58 0.76 6.70 14.47
C ASP A 58 1.00 7.13 15.93
N ILE A 59 0.44 6.33 16.84
CA ILE A 59 0.63 6.48 18.29
C ILE A 59 1.08 5.14 18.87
N PRO A 60 1.79 5.10 20.01
CA PRO A 60 2.27 3.85 20.60
C PRO A 60 1.18 2.77 20.70
N GLY A 61 1.39 1.64 20.00
CA GLY A 61 0.48 0.49 19.98
C GLY A 61 -0.64 0.55 18.94
N PHE A 62 -0.78 1.64 18.18
CA PHE A 62 -1.76 1.77 17.10
C PHE A 62 -1.13 2.40 15.85
N SER A 63 -1.15 1.66 14.75
CA SER A 63 -0.70 2.13 13.44
C SER A 63 -1.76 1.82 12.40
N ILE A 64 -2.26 2.86 11.71
CA ILE A 64 -3.27 2.73 10.66
C ILE A 64 -2.87 3.60 9.48
N ALA A 65 -2.76 2.99 8.29
CA ALA A 65 -2.68 3.70 7.02
C ALA A 65 -3.96 3.49 6.21
N ASN A 66 -4.45 4.53 5.54
CA ASN A 66 -5.42 4.41 4.45
C ASN A 66 -4.64 4.32 3.15
N VAL A 67 -4.98 3.34 2.34
CA VAL A 67 -4.33 3.09 1.05
C VAL A 67 -5.40 2.99 -0.01
N TRP A 68 -5.20 3.70 -1.11
CA TRP A 68 -5.96 3.52 -2.34
C TRP A 68 -5.04 3.12 -3.46
N PHE A 69 -5.17 1.88 -3.94
CA PHE A 69 -4.54 1.43 -5.16
C PHE A 69 -5.54 1.51 -6.31
N LYS A 70 -5.18 2.22 -7.38
CA LYS A 70 -6.00 2.34 -8.57
C LYS A 70 -5.94 1.06 -9.41
N HIS A 71 -6.92 0.90 -10.31
CA HIS A 71 -6.96 -0.23 -11.23
C HIS A 71 -5.61 -0.43 -11.94
N GLY A 72 -5.14 -1.68 -11.99
CA GLY A 72 -3.90 -2.02 -12.68
C GLY A 72 -2.61 -1.56 -11.98
N TYR A 73 -2.66 -1.01 -10.76
CA TYR A 73 -1.43 -0.69 -10.03
C TYR A 73 -0.58 -1.96 -9.80
N PRO A 74 0.70 -1.99 -10.22
CA PRO A 74 1.52 -3.19 -10.19
C PRO A 74 2.23 -3.37 -8.83
N LEU A 75 1.49 -3.75 -7.80
CA LEU A 75 2.03 -3.95 -6.44
C LEU A 75 3.09 -5.07 -6.41
N PRO A 76 4.36 -4.79 -6.06
CA PRO A 76 5.41 -5.81 -5.96
C PRO A 76 5.11 -6.86 -4.89
N LEU A 77 5.69 -8.06 -5.06
CA LEU A 77 5.73 -9.05 -4.00
C LEU A 77 6.62 -8.52 -2.89
N HIS A 78 6.08 -8.36 -1.68
CA HIS A 78 6.81 -7.77 -0.57
C HIS A 78 6.40 -8.35 0.79
N SER A 79 7.18 -8.06 1.83
CA SER A 79 6.83 -8.33 3.23
C SER A 79 7.11 -7.11 4.12
N HIS A 80 6.63 -7.18 5.37
CA HIS A 80 6.88 -6.21 6.43
C HIS A 80 7.26 -6.92 7.73
N SER A 81 8.13 -6.30 8.53
CA SER A 81 8.54 -6.75 9.87
C SER A 81 7.48 -6.56 10.97
N ALA A 82 6.22 -6.37 10.58
CA ALA A 82 5.08 -6.15 11.46
C ALA A 82 3.87 -6.93 10.94
N ASP A 83 3.11 -7.52 11.85
CA ASP A 83 1.83 -8.11 11.49
C ASP A 83 0.90 -7.01 10.97
N CYS A 84 0.19 -7.31 9.88
CA CYS A 84 -0.67 -6.36 9.20
C CYS A 84 -2.03 -6.97 8.90
N LEU A 85 -3.08 -6.35 9.44
CA LEU A 85 -4.47 -6.64 9.11
C LEU A 85 -4.92 -5.65 8.04
N TYR A 86 -5.44 -6.18 6.94
CA TYR A 86 -6.03 -5.41 5.86
C TYR A 86 -7.54 -5.47 5.99
N TYR A 87 -8.19 -4.32 6.01
CA TYR A 87 -9.64 -4.19 5.96
C TYR A 87 -10.02 -3.44 4.69
N ILE A 88 -10.77 -4.08 3.79
CA ILE A 88 -11.18 -3.45 2.53
C ILE A 88 -12.33 -2.50 2.82
N VAL A 89 -12.12 -1.22 2.55
CA VAL A 89 -13.13 -0.18 2.70
C VAL A 89 -14.07 -0.23 1.51
N ALA A 90 -13.53 -0.14 0.29
CA ALA A 90 -14.31 -0.09 -0.95
C ALA A 90 -13.52 -0.67 -2.13
N GLY A 91 -14.23 -1.00 -3.22
CA GLY A 91 -13.65 -1.66 -4.38
C GLY A 91 -13.36 -3.14 -4.11
N SER A 92 -12.42 -3.72 -4.84
CA SER A 92 -12.08 -5.14 -4.70
C SER A 92 -10.62 -5.41 -5.00
N LEU A 93 -10.11 -6.55 -4.55
CA LEU A 93 -8.79 -7.03 -4.92
C LEU A 93 -8.78 -8.53 -5.15
N LYS A 94 -7.75 -8.99 -5.86
CA LYS A 94 -7.44 -10.41 -6.02
C LYS A 94 -6.18 -10.77 -5.25
N LEU A 95 -6.31 -11.66 -4.27
CA LEU A 95 -5.21 -12.19 -3.45
C LEU A 95 -5.03 -13.67 -3.76
N GLY A 96 -4.03 -14.00 -4.57
CA GLY A 96 -3.85 -15.36 -5.07
C GLY A 96 -5.05 -15.82 -5.90
N THR A 97 -5.78 -16.83 -5.41
CA THR A 97 -7.01 -17.35 -6.02
C THR A 97 -8.28 -16.67 -5.55
N GLU A 98 -8.20 -15.91 -4.45
CA GLU A 98 -9.37 -15.32 -3.80
C GLU A 98 -9.68 -13.93 -4.35
N GLU A 99 -10.97 -13.63 -4.49
CA GLU A 99 -11.49 -12.30 -4.76
C GLU A 99 -12.14 -11.77 -3.48
N LEU A 100 -11.67 -10.61 -3.02
CA LEU A 100 -12.13 -9.98 -1.79
C LEU A 100 -12.74 -8.61 -2.12
N GLY A 101 -13.86 -8.31 -1.48
CA GLY A 101 -14.63 -7.09 -1.68
C GLY A 101 -14.74 -6.22 -0.42
N PRO A 102 -15.63 -5.21 -0.42
CA PRO A 102 -15.82 -4.32 0.72
C PRO A 102 -16.18 -5.10 1.99
N ARG A 103 -15.57 -4.69 3.12
CA ARG A 103 -15.71 -5.29 4.47
C ARG A 103 -15.05 -6.65 4.64
N ASP A 104 -14.50 -7.26 3.59
CA ASP A 104 -13.61 -8.39 3.76
C ASP A 104 -12.28 -7.94 4.39
N SER A 105 -11.61 -8.88 5.03
CA SER A 105 -10.32 -8.66 5.66
C SER A 105 -9.38 -9.82 5.44
N PHE A 106 -8.09 -9.54 5.41
CA PHE A 106 -7.06 -10.56 5.40
C PHE A 106 -5.90 -10.17 6.30
N PHE A 107 -5.26 -11.17 6.89
CA PHE A 107 -4.16 -11.01 7.82
C PHE A 107 -2.86 -11.51 7.19
N VAL A 108 -1.82 -10.71 7.29
CA VAL A 108 -0.47 -11.07 6.87
C VAL A 108 0.44 -11.04 8.11
N PRO A 109 0.97 -12.20 8.55
CA PRO A 109 1.96 -12.22 9.61
C PRO A 109 3.24 -11.48 9.19
N ALA A 110 3.98 -10.98 10.18
CA ALA A 110 5.30 -10.41 9.94
C ALA A 110 6.18 -11.35 9.08
N ASP A 111 6.95 -10.75 8.18
CA ASP A 111 7.93 -11.40 7.30
C ASP A 111 7.35 -12.38 6.26
N VAL A 112 6.02 -12.51 6.16
CA VAL A 112 5.37 -13.34 5.12
C VAL A 112 5.24 -12.55 3.81
N PRO A 113 5.86 -13.01 2.69
CA PRO A 113 5.73 -12.33 1.40
C PRO A 113 4.32 -12.45 0.83
N TYR A 114 3.78 -11.34 0.32
CA TYR A 114 2.45 -11.28 -0.28
C TYR A 114 2.37 -10.19 -1.36
N THR A 115 1.35 -10.29 -2.20
CA THR A 115 0.95 -9.29 -3.19
C THR A 115 -0.53 -9.50 -3.51
N TYR A 116 -1.19 -8.47 -4.00
CA TYR A 116 -2.55 -8.55 -4.53
C TYR A 116 -2.71 -7.61 -5.72
N LYS A 117 -3.76 -7.82 -6.50
CA LYS A 117 -4.09 -6.97 -7.63
C LYS A 117 -5.36 -6.17 -7.33
N PRO A 118 -5.34 -4.84 -7.48
CA PRO A 118 -6.57 -4.05 -7.40
C PRO A 118 -7.56 -4.51 -8.48
N GLY A 119 -8.84 -4.50 -8.13
CA GLY A 119 -9.95 -4.84 -9.02
C GLY A 119 -10.21 -3.78 -10.09
N PRO A 120 -11.28 -3.93 -10.88
CA PRO A 120 -11.62 -3.02 -11.99
C PRO A 120 -11.73 -1.54 -11.60
N ASP A 121 -12.23 -1.25 -10.40
CA ASP A 121 -12.39 0.12 -9.88
C ASP A 121 -11.25 0.54 -8.93
N GLY A 122 -10.23 -0.29 -8.80
CA GLY A 122 -9.23 -0.19 -7.74
C GLY A 122 -9.71 -0.72 -6.39
N VAL A 123 -8.93 -0.47 -5.34
CA VAL A 123 -9.24 -0.87 -3.96
C VAL A 123 -8.81 0.21 -3.00
N GLU A 124 -9.73 0.59 -2.10
CA GLU A 124 -9.42 1.37 -0.91
C GLU A 124 -9.45 0.46 0.31
N LEU A 125 -8.41 0.51 1.13
CA LEU A 125 -8.28 -0.33 2.31
C LEU A 125 -7.60 0.41 3.47
N LEU A 126 -7.74 -0.17 4.66
CA LEU A 126 -6.97 0.18 5.83
C LEU A 126 -5.91 -0.89 6.07
N GLU A 127 -4.68 -0.45 6.29
CA GLU A 127 -3.60 -1.29 6.77
C GLU A 127 -3.39 -1.01 8.26
N ILE A 128 -3.69 -2.00 9.11
CA ILE A 128 -3.63 -1.88 10.56
C ILE A 128 -2.48 -2.75 11.06
N ARG A 129 -1.47 -2.12 11.65
CA ARG A 129 -0.24 -2.80 12.05
C ARG A 129 -0.08 -2.85 13.57
N THR A 130 0.55 -3.93 14.05
CA THR A 130 0.90 -4.10 15.47
C THR A 130 2.09 -3.24 15.90
N LYS A 131 2.82 -2.63 14.96
CA LYS A 131 3.98 -1.77 15.20
C LYS A 131 3.83 -0.44 14.46
N ASN A 132 4.35 0.62 15.07
CA ASN A 132 4.43 1.95 14.48
C ASN A 132 5.53 2.09 13.42
N THR A 133 6.55 1.22 13.46
CA THR A 133 7.62 1.18 12.46
C THR A 133 7.76 -0.21 11.89
N PHE A 134 8.06 -0.29 10.60
CA PHE A 134 8.18 -1.54 9.85
C PHE A 134 9.13 -1.39 8.67
N ASP A 135 9.61 -2.51 8.15
CA ASP A 135 10.38 -2.53 6.91
C ASP A 135 9.52 -2.82 5.67
N PHE A 136 10.11 -2.60 4.51
CA PHE A 136 9.62 -3.07 3.23
C PHE A 136 10.72 -3.92 2.59
N VAL A 137 10.47 -5.22 2.48
CA VAL A 137 11.37 -6.16 1.79
C VAL A 137 10.75 -6.54 0.45
N ASN A 138 11.45 -6.26 -0.64
CA ASN A 138 11.00 -6.61 -1.98
C ASN A 138 11.47 -8.02 -2.38
N TYR A 139 10.55 -8.83 -2.91
CA TYR A 139 10.83 -10.16 -3.46
C TYR A 139 10.60 -10.25 -4.98
N SER A 140 10.11 -9.19 -5.63
CA SER A 140 10.01 -9.07 -7.09
C SER A 140 11.38 -8.89 -7.76
N ASN A 141 12.18 -9.96 -7.80
CA ASN A 141 13.57 -9.90 -8.30
C ASN A 141 13.72 -10.18 -9.81
N GLY A 142 12.65 -10.59 -10.50
CA GLY A 142 12.69 -10.92 -11.93
C GLY A 142 12.41 -9.71 -12.84
N ALA A 143 13.22 -9.52 -13.89
CA ALA A 143 13.02 -8.45 -14.87
C ALA A 143 11.63 -8.49 -15.52
N THR A 144 11.09 -9.68 -15.77
CA THR A 144 9.76 -9.87 -16.36
C THR A 144 8.64 -9.25 -15.52
N PHE A 145 8.74 -9.24 -14.19
CA PHE A 145 7.74 -8.54 -13.36
C PHE A 145 7.80 -7.03 -13.64
N TRP A 146 9.01 -6.47 -13.68
CA TRP A 146 9.21 -5.03 -13.87
C TRP A 146 8.82 -4.55 -15.26
N ASP A 147 9.07 -5.36 -16.29
CA ASP A 147 8.62 -5.03 -17.65
C ASP A 147 7.09 -4.96 -17.72
N LYS A 148 6.40 -5.90 -17.07
CA LYS A 148 4.92 -5.88 -16.93
C LYS A 148 4.43 -4.73 -16.05
N ALA A 149 5.19 -4.35 -15.02
CA ALA A 149 4.85 -3.23 -14.17
C ALA A 149 4.87 -1.91 -14.96
N VAL A 150 5.91 -1.70 -15.77
CA VAL A 150 6.01 -0.55 -16.68
C VAL A 150 4.84 -0.55 -17.67
N GLU A 151 4.58 -1.67 -18.34
CA GLU A 151 3.47 -1.81 -19.27
C GLU A 151 2.12 -1.46 -18.60
N SER A 152 1.87 -1.99 -17.40
CA SER A 152 0.65 -1.70 -16.66
C SER A 152 0.52 -0.21 -16.31
N VAL A 153 1.62 0.44 -15.92
CA VAL A 153 1.62 1.89 -15.65
C VAL A 153 1.32 2.67 -16.93
N GLU A 154 1.97 2.35 -18.04
CA GLU A 154 1.75 3.05 -19.32
C GLU A 154 0.30 2.93 -19.82
N GLN A 155 -0.30 1.74 -19.64
CA GLN A 155 -1.70 1.47 -20.01
C GLN A 155 -2.69 2.25 -19.14
N ASN A 156 -2.40 2.46 -17.85
CA ASN A 156 -3.38 2.95 -16.89
C ASN A 156 -3.17 4.40 -16.41
N ARG A 157 -1.96 4.96 -16.53
CA ARG A 157 -1.60 6.27 -15.93
C ARG A 157 -2.47 7.44 -16.37
N GLU A 158 -2.99 7.42 -17.60
CA GLU A 158 -3.88 8.48 -18.08
C GLU A 158 -5.25 8.39 -17.39
N ALA A 159 -5.80 7.18 -17.25
CA ALA A 159 -7.05 6.95 -16.52
C ALA A 159 -6.92 7.29 -15.03
N TRP A 160 -5.75 7.07 -14.42
CA TRP A 160 -5.50 7.38 -13.01
C TRP A 160 -5.61 8.86 -12.65
N LYS A 161 -5.45 9.77 -13.62
CA LYS A 161 -5.54 11.23 -13.39
C LYS A 161 -6.95 11.68 -13.04
N THR A 162 -7.96 10.93 -13.50
CA THR A 162 -9.38 11.22 -13.29
C THR A 162 -10.10 10.10 -12.55
N ALA A 163 -9.36 9.11 -12.04
CA ALA A 163 -9.95 8.05 -11.24
C ALA A 163 -10.57 8.64 -9.97
N GLU A 164 -11.70 8.08 -9.56
CA GLU A 164 -12.33 8.37 -8.28
C GLU A 164 -12.13 7.18 -7.33
N ARG A 165 -12.13 7.44 -6.02
CA ARG A 165 -12.11 6.35 -5.03
C ARG A 165 -13.35 5.46 -5.23
N PRO A 166 -13.21 4.13 -5.13
CA PRO A 166 -14.35 3.24 -5.24
C PRO A 166 -15.36 3.53 -4.14
N LYS A 167 -16.64 3.32 -4.43
CA LYS A 167 -17.74 3.59 -3.50
C LYS A 167 -18.16 2.29 -2.83
N ILE A 168 -18.65 2.41 -1.60
CA ILE A 168 -19.36 1.32 -0.93
C ILE A 168 -20.80 1.43 -1.41
N ASP A 169 -21.31 0.39 -2.07
CA ASP A 169 -22.74 0.27 -2.30
C ASP A 169 -23.43 0.14 -0.93
N ALA A 170 -24.34 1.08 -0.64
CA ALA A 170 -25.00 1.24 0.64
C ALA A 170 -25.91 0.06 1.00
#